data_AF-A0A672PK27-F1
#
_entry.id   AF-A0A672PK27-F1
#
_cell.length_a   1.000
_cell.length_b   1.000
_cell.length_c   1.000
_cell.angle_alpha   90.00
_cell.angle_beta   90.00
_cell.angle_gamma   90.00
#
_symmetry.space_group_name_H-M   'P 1'
#
loop_
_entity.id
_entity.type
_entity.pdbx_description
1 polymer ?
#
loop_
_entity_poly.entity_id
_entity_poly.type
_entity_poly.pdbx_seq_one_letter_code
_entity_poly.pdbx_strand_id
1 'polypeptide(L)'
;LLFNSTLNNGLLEGQFEVVVSTGILGRGLDLVNVKLVVNFDMPANMDEYVHQIGRAGRLGHRGTAITFMNNNNKRLFLDIVNRVKPTGSILPPQLLNSPHLHEQQRRATQRSSRGEDILVSKSNLIDIIRKHDKRSAKK
;
A
#
# COMPACT_ATOMS: atom_id res chain seq x y z
N LEU A 1 -11.49 -24.94 13.68
CA LEU A 1 -12.87 -24.83 13.16
C LEU A 1 -13.81 -24.23 14.20
N LEU A 2 -13.95 -24.83 15.40
CA LEU A 2 -14.83 -24.33 16.47
C LEU A 2 -14.56 -22.87 16.90
N PHE A 3 -13.29 -22.46 17.04
CA PHE A 3 -12.93 -21.10 17.42
C PHE A 3 -13.39 -20.04 16.40
N ASN A 4 -13.26 -20.35 15.10
CA ASN A 4 -13.69 -19.44 14.03
C ASN A 4 -15.21 -19.31 13.94
N SER A 5 -15.94 -20.40 14.15
CA SER A 5 -17.41 -20.36 14.18
C SER A 5 -17.94 -19.58 15.37
N THR A 6 -17.36 -19.72 16.56
CA THR A 6 -17.79 -18.97 17.75
C THR A 6 -17.55 -17.47 17.61
N LEU A 7 -16.39 -17.07 17.10
CA LEU A 7 -16.09 -15.65 16.89
C LEU A 7 -16.97 -15.02 15.82
N ASN A 8 -17.17 -15.70 14.68
CA ASN A 8 -18.03 -15.19 13.62
C ASN A 8 -19.49 -15.11 14.08
N ASN A 9 -20.02 -16.17 14.69
CA ASN A 9 -21.40 -16.16 15.16
C ASN A 9 -21.60 -15.13 16.26
N GLY A 10 -20.68 -15.04 17.23
CA GLY A 10 -20.78 -14.03 18.29
C GLY A 10 -20.71 -12.59 17.76
N LEU A 11 -19.91 -12.32 16.72
CA LEU A 11 -19.86 -11.00 16.10
C LEU A 11 -21.12 -10.70 15.25
N LEU A 12 -21.61 -11.68 14.49
CA LEU A 12 -22.78 -11.53 13.61
C LEU A 12 -24.10 -11.48 14.41
N GLU A 13 -24.19 -12.23 15.50
CA GLU A 13 -25.32 -12.26 16.43
C GLU A 13 -25.26 -11.11 17.46
N GLY A 14 -24.24 -10.24 17.37
CA GLY A 14 -24.09 -9.05 18.21
C GLY A 14 -23.68 -9.32 19.66
N GLN A 15 -23.23 -10.54 19.98
CA GLN A 15 -22.67 -10.89 21.29
C GLN A 15 -21.31 -10.22 21.53
N PHE A 16 -20.55 -9.97 20.46
CA PHE A 16 -19.28 -9.25 20.50
C PHE A 16 -19.35 -8.03 19.59
N GLU A 17 -19.08 -6.84 20.12
CA GLU A 17 -19.03 -5.61 19.30
C GLU A 17 -17.62 -5.33 18.77
N VAL A 18 -16.59 -5.85 19.43
CA VAL A 18 -15.17 -5.59 19.13
C VAL A 18 -14.39 -6.90 19.15
N VAL A 19 -13.58 -7.11 18.10
CA VAL A 19 -12.62 -8.22 18.02
C VAL A 19 -11.22 -7.65 17.87
N VAL A 20 -10.31 -8.06 18.75
CA VAL A 20 -8.89 -7.73 18.69
C VAL A 20 -8.12 -8.97 18.23
N SER A 21 -7.30 -8.84 17.20
CA SER A 21 -6.50 -9.95 16.68
C SER A 21 -5.17 -9.47 16.10
N THR A 22 -4.19 -10.37 16.04
CA THR A 22 -2.94 -10.15 15.31
C THR A 22 -3.13 -10.55 13.84
N GLY A 23 -2.34 -9.97 12.92
CA GLY A 23 -2.55 -10.08 11.46
C GLY A 23 -2.66 -11.50 10.88
N ILE A 24 -2.22 -12.51 11.62
CA ILE A 24 -2.31 -13.93 11.24
C ILE A 24 -3.70 -14.50 11.55
N LEU A 25 -4.31 -14.13 12.68
CA LEU A 25 -5.61 -14.68 13.10
C LEU A 25 -6.76 -14.27 12.17
N GLY A 26 -6.63 -13.16 11.43
CA GLY A 26 -7.58 -12.76 10.40
C GLY A 26 -7.58 -13.63 9.13
N ARG A 27 -6.62 -14.56 8.98
CA ARG A 27 -6.59 -15.51 7.84
C ARG A 27 -7.33 -16.79 8.26
N GLY A 28 -8.51 -17.01 7.67
CA GLY A 28 -9.40 -18.13 8.00
C GLY A 28 -10.56 -17.77 8.92
N LEU A 29 -10.51 -16.61 9.56
CA LEU A 29 -11.67 -15.93 10.11
C LEU A 29 -12.35 -15.14 9.00
N ASP A 30 -13.55 -15.58 8.61
CA ASP A 30 -14.36 -14.88 7.61
C ASP A 30 -15.12 -13.71 8.26
N LEU A 31 -14.37 -12.77 8.86
CA LEU A 31 -14.91 -11.55 9.49
C LEU A 31 -15.29 -10.52 8.42
N VAL A 32 -16.03 -10.97 7.42
CA VAL A 32 -16.44 -10.16 6.29
C VAL A 32 -17.64 -9.32 6.71
N ASN A 33 -17.65 -8.06 6.26
CA ASN A 33 -18.76 -7.11 6.47
C ASN A 33 -18.78 -6.41 7.84
N VAL A 34 -17.61 -6.12 8.40
CA VAL A 34 -17.54 -5.21 9.56
C VAL A 34 -17.72 -3.75 9.13
N LYS A 35 -18.24 -2.91 10.04
CA LYS A 35 -18.43 -1.46 9.79
C LYS A 35 -17.11 -0.69 9.85
N LEU A 36 -16.20 -1.10 10.73
CA LEU A 36 -14.95 -0.43 11.02
C LEU A 36 -13.82 -1.45 11.16
N VAL A 37 -12.70 -1.19 10.48
CA VAL A 37 -11.41 -1.85 10.70
C VAL A 37 -10.44 -0.83 11.28
N VAL A 38 -9.75 -1.19 12.36
CA VAL A 38 -8.68 -0.37 12.94
C VAL A 38 -7.39 -1.17 12.96
N ASN A 39 -6.44 -0.77 12.12
CA ASN A 39 -5.09 -1.31 12.17
C ASN A 39 -4.28 -0.49 13.18
N PHE A 40 -4.12 -1.03 14.38
CA PHE A 40 -3.36 -0.37 15.44
C PHE A 40 -1.87 -0.25 15.10
N ASP A 41 -1.35 -1.24 14.38
CA ASP A 41 -0.03 -1.21 13.75
C ASP A 41 -0.19 -1.32 12.24
N MET A 42 0.62 -0.56 11.50
CA MET A 42 0.68 -0.67 10.05
C MET A 42 1.12 -2.09 9.64
N PRO A 43 0.39 -2.76 8.72
CA PRO A 43 0.74 -4.10 8.23
C PRO A 43 2.14 -4.16 7.62
N ALA A 44 2.71 -5.37 7.55
CA ALA A 44 4.11 -5.55 7.15
C ALA A 44 4.36 -5.19 5.67
N ASN A 45 3.33 -5.33 4.84
CA ASN A 45 3.34 -5.05 3.41
C ASN A 45 1.96 -4.59 2.92
N MET A 46 1.93 -4.09 1.69
CA MET A 46 0.74 -3.49 1.09
C MET A 46 -0.39 -4.50 0.82
N ASP A 47 -0.07 -5.75 0.48
CA ASP A 47 -1.07 -6.78 0.21
C ASP A 47 -1.80 -7.20 1.49
N GLU A 48 -1.06 -7.32 2.60
CA GLU A 48 -1.64 -7.55 3.92
C GLU A 48 -2.55 -6.39 4.35
N TYR A 49 -2.14 -5.14 4.10
CA TYR A 49 -2.99 -3.98 4.34
C TYR A 49 -4.31 -4.07 3.57
N VAL A 50 -4.26 -4.38 2.26
CA VAL A 50 -5.48 -4.51 1.43
C VAL A 50 -6.38 -5.63 1.95
N HIS A 51 -5.81 -6.77 2.36
CA HIS A 51 -6.60 -7.86 2.94
C HIS A 51 -7.28 -7.48 4.26
N GLN A 52 -6.61 -6.72 5.13
CA GLN A 52 -7.17 -6.29 6.41
C GLN A 52 -8.29 -5.27 6.20
N ILE A 53 -8.05 -4.20 5.42
CA ILE A 53 -9.08 -3.18 5.19
C ILE A 53 -10.25 -3.72 4.36
N GLY A 54 -10.03 -4.75 3.53
CA GLY A 54 -11.06 -5.44 2.75
C GLY A 54 -12.10 -6.20 3.58
N ARG A 55 -11.94 -6.26 4.91
CA ARG A 55 -12.98 -6.72 5.83
C ARG A 55 -14.12 -5.70 5.99
N ALA A 56 -13.84 -4.42 5.76
CA ALA A 56 -14.82 -3.35 5.82
C ALA A 56 -15.60 -3.21 4.50
N GLY A 57 -16.90 -2.94 4.60
CA GLY A 57 -17.71 -2.40 3.50
C GLY A 57 -17.97 -3.34 2.33
N ARG A 58 -18.96 -4.23 2.47
CA ARG A 58 -19.46 -5.10 1.39
C ARG A 58 -20.99 -5.04 1.31
N LEU A 59 -21.56 -5.61 0.24
CA LEU A 59 -23.01 -5.70 0.02
C LEU A 59 -23.73 -4.33 0.03
N GLY A 60 -23.10 -3.29 -0.50
CA GLY A 60 -23.69 -1.95 -0.60
C GLY A 60 -23.56 -1.09 0.67
N HIS A 61 -22.99 -1.62 1.75
CA HIS A 61 -22.71 -0.86 2.96
C HIS A 61 -21.33 -0.20 2.90
N ARG A 62 -21.25 1.07 3.32
CA ARG A 62 -19.97 1.77 3.50
C ARG A 62 -19.24 1.19 4.72
N GLY A 63 -17.98 0.80 4.51
CA GLY A 63 -17.05 0.46 5.58
C GLY A 63 -16.01 1.54 5.76
N THR A 64 -15.49 1.69 6.98
CA THR A 64 -14.38 2.59 7.29
C THR A 64 -13.16 1.78 7.71
N ALA A 65 -11.97 2.21 7.27
CA ALA A 65 -10.72 1.67 7.74
C ALA A 65 -9.83 2.81 8.26
N ILE A 66 -9.32 2.64 9.49
CA ILE A 66 -8.35 3.55 10.11
C ILE A 66 -7.07 2.76 10.30
N THR A 67 -5.92 3.37 10.00
CA THR A 67 -4.62 2.73 10.19
C THR A 67 -3.67 3.71 10.86
N PHE A 68 -3.08 3.28 11.97
CA PHE A 68 -2.03 4.03 12.62
C PHE A 68 -0.69 3.70 11.97
N MET A 69 0.09 4.74 11.73
CA MET A 69 1.38 4.63 11.07
C MET A 69 2.37 5.61 11.69
N ASN A 70 3.63 5.21 11.72
CA ASN A 70 4.73 6.05 12.19
C ASN A 70 5.97 5.85 11.29
N ASN A 71 7.08 6.49 11.65
CA ASN A 71 8.32 6.45 10.85
C ASN A 71 8.98 5.06 10.78
N ASN A 72 8.62 4.11 11.65
CA ASN A 72 9.09 2.72 11.53
C ASN A 72 8.49 2.03 10.30
N ASN A 73 7.35 2.53 9.81
CA ASN A 73 6.66 2.03 8.63
C ASN A 73 7.02 2.79 7.36
N LYS A 74 8.04 3.68 7.39
CA LYS A 74 8.43 4.54 6.27
C LYS A 74 8.58 3.81 4.95
N ARG A 75 9.01 2.55 4.97
CA ARG A 75 9.18 1.70 3.77
C ARG A 75 7.89 1.59 2.93
N LEU A 76 6.71 1.75 3.53
CA LEU A 76 5.41 1.61 2.88
C LEU A 76 4.78 2.96 2.48
N PHE A 77 5.40 4.10 2.77
CA PHE A 77 4.79 5.42 2.55
C PHE A 77 4.44 5.64 1.08
N LEU A 78 5.38 5.37 0.17
CA LEU A 78 5.13 5.48 -1.26
C LEU A 78 4.01 4.54 -1.74
N ASP A 79 3.99 3.29 -1.27
CA ASP A 79 2.97 2.32 -1.65
C ASP A 79 1.58 2.73 -1.17
N ILE A 80 1.47 3.23 0.07
CA ILE A 80 0.22 3.75 0.63
C ILE A 80 -0.27 4.94 -0.17
N VAL A 81 0.60 5.92 -0.46
CA VAL A 81 0.21 7.08 -1.26
C VAL A 81 -0.28 6.65 -2.65
N ASN A 82 0.46 5.76 -3.31
CA ASN A 82 0.12 5.30 -4.65
C ASN A 82 -1.17 4.48 -4.70
N ARG A 83 -1.48 3.71 -3.65
CA ARG A 83 -2.66 2.83 -3.64
C ARG A 83 -3.91 3.48 -3.06
N VAL A 84 -3.76 4.39 -2.10
CA VAL A 84 -4.87 5.01 -1.36
C VAL A 84 -5.29 6.35 -1.96
N LYS A 85 -4.36 7.16 -2.47
CA LYS A 85 -4.72 8.45 -3.09
C LYS A 85 -5.73 8.31 -4.25
N PRO A 86 -5.61 7.30 -5.15
CA PRO A 86 -6.56 7.13 -6.24
C PRO A 86 -7.97 6.75 -5.79
N THR A 87 -8.16 6.26 -4.56
CA THR A 87 -9.49 5.90 -4.05
C THR A 87 -10.29 7.12 -3.59
N GLY A 88 -9.73 8.33 -3.67
CA GLY A 88 -10.33 9.56 -3.15
C GLY A 88 -10.25 9.70 -1.63
N SER A 89 -9.55 8.77 -0.96
CA SER A 89 -9.34 8.84 0.49
C SER A 89 -8.42 9.98 0.86
N ILE A 90 -8.74 10.68 1.95
CA ILE A 90 -7.91 11.76 2.49
C ILE A 90 -6.67 11.15 3.12
N LEU A 91 -5.50 11.53 2.61
CA LEU A 91 -4.21 11.16 3.20
C LEU A 91 -3.73 12.27 4.15
N PRO A 92 -3.14 11.90 5.30
CA PRO A 92 -2.68 12.89 6.27
C PRO A 92 -1.56 13.75 5.67
N PRO A 93 -1.59 15.09 5.83
CA PRO A 93 -0.53 15.97 5.34
C PRO A 93 0.86 15.60 5.85
N GLN A 94 0.96 15.03 7.04
CA GLN A 94 2.21 14.55 7.65
C GLN A 94 2.85 13.43 6.83
N LEU A 95 2.05 12.57 6.20
CA LEU A 95 2.54 11.56 5.26
C LEU A 95 2.99 12.21 3.95
N LEU A 96 2.14 13.07 3.39
CA LEU A 96 2.38 13.71 2.09
C LEU A 96 3.62 14.61 2.09
N ASN A 97 3.90 15.26 3.22
CA ASN A 97 5.07 16.14 3.40
C ASN A 97 6.27 15.42 4.04
N SER A 98 6.21 14.10 4.23
CA SER A 98 7.26 13.36 4.90
C SER A 98 8.56 13.36 4.07
N PRO A 99 9.74 13.64 4.68
CA PRO A 99 11.03 13.53 3.98
C PRO A 99 11.28 12.11 3.46
N HIS A 100 10.75 11.08 4.13
CA HIS A 100 10.87 9.69 3.69
C HIS A 100 10.11 9.44 2.39
N LEU A 101 8.93 10.03 2.23
CA LEU A 101 8.14 9.91 1.00
C LEU A 101 8.84 10.60 -0.18
N HIS A 102 9.30 11.84 0.01
CA HIS A 102 10.03 12.58 -1.02
C HIS A 102 11.29 11.82 -1.48
N GLU A 103 12.03 11.24 -0.53
CA GLU A 103 13.20 10.43 -0.84
C GLU A 103 12.84 9.18 -1.67
N GLN A 104 11.75 8.48 -1.29
CA GLN A 104 11.27 7.31 -2.02
C GLN A 104 10.83 7.66 -3.45
N GLN A 105 10.11 8.76 -3.63
CA GLN A 105 9.69 9.25 -4.95
C GLN A 105 10.90 9.55 -5.83
N ARG A 106 11.89 10.29 -5.31
CA ARG A 106 13.13 10.59 -6.04
C ARG A 106 13.87 9.31 -6.46
N ARG A 107 13.97 8.33 -5.56
CA ARG A 107 14.60 7.03 -5.85
C ARG A 107 13.81 6.25 -6.91
N ALA A 108 12.48 6.32 -6.90
CA ALA A 108 11.64 5.66 -7.89
C ALA A 108 11.82 6.27 -9.30
N THR A 109 11.82 7.61 -9.41
CA THR A 109 12.04 8.33 -10.69
C THR A 109 13.42 8.07 -11.28
N GLN A 110 14.47 8.00 -10.44
CA GLN A 110 15.83 7.68 -10.91
C GLN A 110 15.95 6.23 -11.41
N ARG A 111 15.17 5.30 -10.83
CA ARG A 111 15.14 3.91 -11.28
C ARG A 111 14.40 3.78 -12.60
N SER A 112 13.28 4.48 -12.78
CA SER A 112 12.55 4.45 -14.05
C SER A 112 13.37 5.04 -15.21
N SER A 113 14.08 6.15 -14.99
CA SER A 113 14.93 6.75 -16.03
C SER A 113 16.10 5.84 -16.44
N ARG A 114 16.71 5.10 -15.52
CA ARG A 114 17.73 4.09 -15.85
C ARG A 114 17.15 2.90 -16.62
N GLY A 115 15.92 2.51 -16.34
CA GLY A 115 15.24 1.43 -17.08
C GLY A 115 14.98 1.81 -18.54
N GLU A 116 14.59 3.05 -18.80
CA GLU A 116 14.41 3.58 -20.17
C GLU A 116 15.73 3.72 -20.93
N ASP A 117 16.82 4.16 -20.28
CA ASP A 117 18.15 4.22 -20.89
C ASP A 117 18.68 2.84 -21.34
N ILE A 118 18.22 1.75 -20.69
CA ILE A 118 18.60 0.35 -21.03
C ILE A 118 17.75 -0.19 -22.20
N LEU A 119 16.50 0.26 -22.33
CA LEU A 119 15.59 -0.17 -23.38
C LEU A 119 15.84 0.62 -24.67
N VAL A 120 16.65 0.06 -25.56
CA VAL A 120 16.86 0.61 -26.90
C VAL A 120 15.60 0.38 -27.75
N SER A 121 14.88 1.45 -28.02
CA SER A 121 13.74 1.52 -28.94
C SER A 121 14.12 2.34 -30.18
N LYS A 122 13.41 2.18 -31.30
CA LYS A 122 13.70 2.95 -32.52
C LYS A 122 13.67 4.47 -32.29
N SER A 123 12.89 4.96 -31.33
CA SER A 123 12.76 6.39 -31.03
C SER A 123 13.92 6.96 -30.21
N ASN A 124 14.63 6.15 -29.41
CA ASN A 124 15.77 6.62 -28.59
C ASN A 124 17.14 6.13 -29.11
N LEU A 125 17.17 5.24 -30.10
CA LEU A 125 18.40 4.68 -30.70
C LEU A 125 19.33 5.76 -31.28
N ILE A 126 18.77 6.77 -31.95
CA ILE A 126 19.54 7.88 -32.54
C ILE A 126 20.22 8.74 -31.47
N ASP A 127 19.55 8.99 -30.35
CA ASP A 127 20.12 9.81 -29.27
C ASP A 127 21.22 9.07 -28.51
N ILE A 128 21.12 7.74 -28.38
CA ILE A 128 22.17 6.90 -27.81
C ILE A 128 23.43 6.91 -28.70
N ILE A 129 23.28 6.76 -30.03
CA ILE A 129 24.40 6.83 -30.98
C ILE A 129 25.09 8.20 -30.90
N ARG A 130 24.33 9.30 -30.94
CA ARG A 130 24.88 10.66 -30.82
C ARG A 130 25.65 10.88 -29.51
N LYS A 131 25.16 10.31 -28.41
CA LYS A 131 25.80 10.40 -27.09
C LYS A 131 27.12 9.62 -27.04
N HIS A 132 27.23 8.51 -27.78
CA HIS A 132 28.45 7.72 -27.90
C HIS A 132 29.53 8.46 -28.72
N ASP A 133 29.17 9.01 -29.89
CA ASP A 133 30.12 9.74 -30.75
C ASP A 133 30.71 10.97 -30.04
N LYS A 134 29.89 11.71 -29.28
CA LYS A 134 30.38 12.86 -28.48
C LYS A 134 31.36 12.45 -27.37
N ARG A 135 31.27 11.21 -26.86
CA ARG A 135 32.21 10.68 -25.87
C ARG A 135 33.50 10.19 -26.52
N SER A 136 33.43 9.59 -27.71
CA SER A 136 34.62 9.24 -28.49
C SER A 136 35.40 10.47 -28.95
N ALA A 137 34.73 11.56 -29.30
CA ALA A 137 35.39 12.79 -29.77
C ALA A 137 36.09 13.61 -28.67
N LYS A 138 35.92 13.24 -27.39
CA LYS A 138 36.53 13.92 -26.22
C LYS A 138 37.70 13.14 -25.61
N LYS A 139 38.14 12.05 -26.24
CA LYS A 139 39.26 11.21 -25.81
C LYS A 139 40.36 11.28 -26.85
#